data_AF-A0A524CQB7-F1
#
_entry.id   AF-A0A524CQB7-F1
#
_cell.length_a   1.000
_cell.length_b   1.000
_cell.length_c   1.000
_cell.angle_alpha   90.00
_cell.angle_beta   90.00
_cell.angle_gamma   90.00
#
_symmetry.space_group_name_H-M   'P 1'
#
loop_
_entity.id
_entity.type
_entity.pdbx_description
1 polymer ?
#
loop_
_entity_poly.entity_id
_entity_poly.type
_entity_poly.pdbx_seq_one_letter_code
_entity_poly.pdbx_strand_id
1 'polypeptide(L)'
;MPPKVCFMQLSSCWGCYQSLIDNYGQDLIDILTSIDIVYFPAVVDFKHSDLESYGEGEIDIGIIEGNVRTTDDLENTKLVREKSKLVISLGSCACFGGIPSLANLYSKDALIERKYKTVESIVETQGLPTENVPGILDSIPPVHDVVDVDIWIPGCPPKTDHIIAAFKYLLSLPAREPSDQNMCDICTLRGEKCFLNRGILCFGPLASADEKLQYPNKGEVCYGASGPTKNIAKDEAQKLVKLVTSKELDGNEVADILKFLTLYAKIPNLGYMYVKGDPLQALGHNRADYPEKTIELDGSNVKALDLNGFPDEIGILLHAVSKSPEFHYTEQTVCATCPRNKENKQLKEIKRDYEGGVKDQEKCLLEQGYLCMGIVTKGGCGALCIKANCPCLGCYGPSPNIVDAGGKFTTSLASISTNMTVPDLQKKIPDPAGQFYRFMTAVSPFKKKQNDTGME
;
A
#
# COMPACT_ATOMS: atom_id res chain seq x y z
N MET A 1 -27.62 4.26 5.23
CA MET A 1 -27.05 5.38 6.00
C MET A 1 -25.64 5.60 5.48
N PRO A 2 -25.18 6.84 5.27
CA PRO A 2 -23.79 7.10 4.90
C PRO A 2 -22.83 6.50 5.95
N PRO A 3 -21.68 5.94 5.55
CA PRO A 3 -20.69 5.43 6.49
C PRO A 3 -20.09 6.56 7.33
N LYS A 4 -19.86 6.30 8.62
CA LYS A 4 -19.18 7.22 9.54
C LYS A 4 -17.68 7.25 9.26
N VAL A 5 -17.13 8.42 9.01
CA VAL A 5 -15.72 8.61 8.64
C VAL A 5 -15.03 9.61 9.57
N CYS A 6 -13.91 9.20 10.12
CA CYS A 6 -13.00 10.02 10.93
C CYS A 6 -11.74 10.36 10.13
N PHE A 7 -11.40 11.64 10.03
CA PHE A 7 -10.17 12.17 9.46
C PHE A 7 -9.28 12.69 10.59
N MET A 8 -8.31 11.87 10.99
CA MET A 8 -7.35 12.19 12.05
C MET A 8 -6.06 12.79 11.48
N GLN A 9 -5.81 14.04 11.85
CA GLN A 9 -4.56 14.74 11.61
C GLN A 9 -3.61 14.53 12.79
N LEU A 10 -2.47 13.87 12.56
CA LEU A 10 -1.34 13.83 13.49
C LEU A 10 -0.35 14.98 13.19
N SER A 11 0.87 14.90 13.71
CA SER A 11 2.00 15.75 13.30
C SER A 11 2.24 15.66 11.78
N SER A 12 1.79 16.67 11.04
CA SER A 12 1.71 16.64 9.57
C SER A 12 1.90 18.04 8.95
N CYS A 13 1.99 18.08 7.62
CA CYS A 13 1.99 19.33 6.85
C CYS A 13 0.62 19.62 6.21
N TRP A 14 -0.40 18.80 6.51
CA TRP A 14 -1.75 18.86 5.94
C TRP A 14 -1.82 18.63 4.41
N GLY A 15 -0.71 18.25 3.78
CA GLY A 15 -0.64 18.12 2.32
C GLY A 15 -1.56 17.04 1.76
N CYS A 16 -1.86 15.99 2.53
CA CYS A 16 -2.73 14.91 2.03
C CYS A 16 -4.19 15.33 2.02
N TYR A 17 -4.64 16.02 3.08
CA TYR A 17 -5.96 16.63 3.09
C TYR A 17 -6.10 17.78 2.09
N GLN A 18 -5.06 18.60 1.87
CA GLN A 18 -5.04 19.57 0.77
C GLN A 18 -5.28 18.86 -0.58
N SER A 19 -4.57 17.77 -0.86
CA SER A 19 -4.75 17.03 -2.12
C SER A 19 -6.15 16.41 -2.26
N LEU A 20 -6.79 16.00 -1.16
CA LEU A 20 -8.19 15.57 -1.16
C LEU A 20 -9.11 16.73 -1.57
N ILE A 21 -8.91 17.92 -0.99
CA ILE A 21 -9.78 19.07 -1.28
C ILE A 21 -9.45 19.79 -2.59
N ASP A 22 -8.28 19.58 -3.19
CA ASP A 22 -7.86 20.19 -4.47
C ASP A 22 -8.82 19.85 -5.62
N ASN A 23 -9.64 18.80 -5.50
CA ASN A 23 -10.71 18.49 -6.46
C ASN A 23 -12.03 19.25 -6.21
N TYR A 24 -11.95 20.41 -5.58
CA TYR A 24 -13.13 21.22 -5.28
C TYR A 24 -13.88 21.58 -6.58
N GLY A 25 -15.17 21.21 -6.66
CA GLY A 25 -16.05 21.49 -7.81
C GLY A 25 -16.30 20.32 -8.77
N GLN A 26 -15.73 19.14 -8.53
CA GLN A 26 -16.07 17.90 -9.25
C GLN A 26 -16.50 16.80 -8.25
N ASP A 27 -15.71 15.73 -8.13
CA ASP A 27 -16.06 14.53 -7.37
C ASP A 27 -16.04 14.72 -5.85
N LEU A 28 -15.45 15.80 -5.34
CA LEU A 28 -15.33 16.02 -3.90
C LEU A 28 -16.71 16.17 -3.24
N ILE A 29 -17.65 16.86 -3.88
CA ILE A 29 -19.01 17.04 -3.33
C ILE A 29 -19.73 15.69 -3.27
N ASP A 30 -19.59 14.85 -4.29
CA ASP A 30 -20.18 13.51 -4.31
C ASP A 30 -19.61 12.62 -3.19
N ILE A 31 -18.30 12.72 -2.91
CA ILE A 31 -17.68 12.01 -1.78
C ILE A 31 -18.19 12.54 -0.45
N LEU A 32 -18.15 13.86 -0.23
CA LEU A 32 -18.54 14.46 1.05
C LEU A 32 -20.03 14.24 1.36
N THR A 33 -20.90 14.17 0.34
CA THR A 33 -22.34 13.90 0.50
C THR A 33 -22.66 12.41 0.66
N SER A 34 -21.72 11.52 0.34
CA SER A 34 -21.89 10.07 0.48
C SER A 34 -21.31 9.51 1.78
N ILE A 35 -20.73 10.34 2.65
CA ILE A 35 -20.17 9.97 3.95
C ILE A 35 -20.75 10.82 5.09
N ASP A 36 -20.71 10.29 6.32
CA ASP A 36 -20.99 11.03 7.55
C ASP A 36 -19.67 11.38 8.24
N ILE A 37 -19.27 12.65 8.19
CA ILE A 37 -17.98 13.10 8.75
C ILE A 37 -18.16 13.31 10.26
N VAL A 38 -17.69 12.35 11.05
CA VAL A 38 -17.85 12.37 12.51
C VAL A 38 -16.71 13.09 13.23
N TYR A 39 -15.56 13.21 12.57
CA TYR A 39 -14.40 13.94 13.09
C TYR A 39 -13.50 14.38 11.94
N PHE A 40 -13.29 15.68 11.79
CA PHE A 40 -12.30 16.25 10.87
C PHE A 40 -11.98 17.68 11.33
N PRO A 41 -10.98 17.88 12.21
CA PRO A 41 -10.78 19.14 12.92
C PRO A 41 -10.63 20.39 12.05
N ALA A 42 -10.21 20.23 10.79
CA ALA A 42 -10.04 21.33 9.85
C ALA A 42 -11.35 21.72 9.10
N VAL A 43 -12.38 20.88 9.14
CA VAL A 43 -13.59 21.01 8.30
C VAL A 43 -14.88 21.05 9.11
N VAL A 44 -14.95 20.31 10.22
CA VAL A 44 -16.13 20.25 11.10
C VAL A 44 -15.76 20.62 12.53
N ASP A 45 -16.72 21.13 13.28
CA ASP A 45 -16.49 21.68 14.63
C ASP A 45 -16.40 20.63 15.75
N PHE A 46 -16.59 19.33 15.45
CA PHE A 46 -16.49 18.25 16.42
C PHE A 46 -15.12 18.28 17.12
N LYS A 47 -15.16 18.15 18.45
CA LYS A 47 -14.00 18.20 19.33
C LYS A 47 -13.47 16.80 19.57
N HIS A 48 -12.27 16.74 20.14
CA HIS A 48 -11.62 15.48 20.49
C HIS A 48 -12.48 14.63 21.44
N SER A 49 -13.18 15.25 22.39
CA SER A 49 -14.15 14.57 23.27
C SER A 49 -15.32 13.91 22.53
N ASP A 50 -15.74 14.46 21.37
CA ASP A 50 -16.77 13.84 20.55
C ASP A 50 -16.24 12.53 19.94
N LEU A 51 -14.99 12.51 19.47
CA LEU A 51 -14.33 11.30 18.99
C LEU A 51 -14.21 10.23 20.09
N GLU A 52 -13.84 10.64 21.31
CA GLU A 52 -13.72 9.74 22.46
C GLU A 52 -15.07 9.10 22.85
N SER A 53 -16.18 9.82 22.63
CA SER A 53 -17.53 9.39 23.02
C SER A 53 -18.09 8.23 22.18
N TYR A 54 -17.54 7.99 20.99
CA TYR A 54 -17.94 6.86 20.14
C TYR A 54 -17.59 5.51 20.78
N GLY A 55 -18.43 4.51 20.56
CA GLY A 55 -18.14 3.13 20.93
C GLY A 55 -17.00 2.52 20.12
N GLU A 56 -16.46 1.41 20.62
CA GLU A 56 -15.47 0.60 19.88
C GLU A 56 -16.07 0.12 18.54
N GLY A 57 -15.33 0.32 17.45
CA GLY A 57 -15.78 -0.02 16.10
C GLY A 57 -17.07 0.68 15.63
N GLU A 58 -17.49 1.78 16.27
CA GLU A 58 -18.70 2.51 15.86
C GLU A 58 -18.47 3.36 14.59
N ILE A 59 -17.22 3.77 14.33
CA ILE A 59 -16.82 4.50 13.14
C ILE A 59 -16.49 3.49 12.04
N ASP A 60 -17.04 3.66 10.84
CA ASP A 60 -16.81 2.71 9.75
C ASP A 60 -15.39 2.82 9.19
N ILE A 61 -14.88 4.05 9.03
CA ILE A 61 -13.57 4.32 8.44
C ILE A 61 -12.81 5.39 9.24
N GLY A 62 -11.64 5.04 9.76
CA GLY A 62 -10.67 5.95 10.36
C GLY A 62 -9.50 6.21 9.40
N ILE A 63 -9.23 7.47 9.08
CA ILE A 63 -8.19 7.87 8.14
C ILE A 63 -7.15 8.66 8.91
N ILE A 64 -5.91 8.18 8.91
CA ILE A 64 -4.80 8.78 9.63
C ILE A 64 -3.85 9.43 8.62
N GLU A 65 -3.69 10.75 8.71
CA GLU A 65 -2.61 11.49 8.06
C GLU A 65 -1.55 11.89 9.09
N GLY A 66 -0.28 11.78 8.72
CA GLY A 66 0.82 12.40 9.46
C GLY A 66 1.70 11.39 10.17
N ASN A 67 2.48 11.87 11.13
CA ASN A 67 3.50 11.10 11.81
C ASN A 67 3.16 10.96 13.29
N VAL A 68 3.53 9.81 13.85
CA VAL A 68 3.46 9.59 15.30
C VAL A 68 4.70 10.21 15.95
N ARG A 69 4.71 11.53 16.17
CA ARG A 69 5.88 12.27 16.71
C ARG A 69 5.75 12.59 18.19
N THR A 70 4.53 12.79 18.65
CA THR A 70 4.20 13.23 20.00
C THR A 70 3.41 12.17 20.77
N THR A 71 3.27 12.34 22.09
CA THR A 71 2.42 11.48 22.93
C THR A 71 0.96 11.51 22.48
N ASP A 72 0.45 12.70 22.13
CA ASP A 72 -0.92 12.85 21.63
C ASP A 72 -1.08 12.16 20.27
N ASP A 73 -0.09 12.23 19.38
CA ASP A 73 -0.16 11.50 18.12
C ASP A 73 -0.27 9.99 18.34
N LEU A 74 0.47 9.46 19.33
CA LEU A 74 0.46 8.05 19.70
C LEU A 74 -0.90 7.63 20.26
N GLU A 75 -1.46 8.43 21.16
CA GLU A 75 -2.77 8.20 21.75
C GLU A 75 -3.89 8.30 20.71
N ASN A 76 -3.86 9.33 19.87
CA ASN A 76 -4.82 9.52 18.78
C ASN A 76 -4.77 8.39 17.75
N THR A 77 -3.58 7.88 17.45
CA THR A 77 -3.42 6.72 16.54
C THR A 77 -4.14 5.49 17.11
N LYS A 78 -3.98 5.22 18.41
CA LYS A 78 -4.66 4.12 19.10
C LYS A 78 -6.17 4.35 19.21
N LEU A 79 -6.59 5.57 19.52
CA LEU A 79 -7.99 5.96 19.62
C LEU A 79 -8.71 5.73 18.29
N VAL A 80 -8.14 6.19 17.17
CA VAL A 80 -8.74 5.97 15.84
C VAL A 80 -8.88 4.48 15.55
N ARG A 81 -7.88 3.66 15.88
CA ARG A 81 -7.97 2.21 15.70
C ARG A 81 -9.07 1.57 16.54
N GLU A 82 -9.20 1.96 17.81
CA GLU A 82 -10.24 1.47 18.72
C GLU A 82 -11.64 1.84 18.19
N LYS A 83 -11.84 3.09 17.79
CA LYS A 83 -13.16 3.58 17.36
C LYS A 83 -13.56 3.13 15.96
N SER A 84 -12.59 2.75 15.11
CA SER A 84 -12.83 2.49 13.69
C SER A 84 -12.83 1.00 13.32
N LYS A 85 -13.73 0.58 12.43
CA LYS A 85 -13.72 -0.77 11.82
C LYS A 85 -12.58 -0.93 10.83
N LEU A 86 -12.33 0.07 10.01
CA LEU A 86 -11.21 0.12 9.07
C LEU A 86 -10.30 1.31 9.36
N VAL A 87 -8.98 1.11 9.29
CA VAL A 87 -7.97 2.16 9.41
C VAL A 87 -7.16 2.30 8.12
N ILE A 88 -7.08 3.53 7.63
CA ILE A 88 -6.36 3.90 6.42
C ILE A 88 -5.18 4.80 6.79
N SER A 89 -3.96 4.39 6.42
CA SER A 89 -2.79 5.27 6.40
C SER A 89 -2.78 6.09 5.12
N LEU A 90 -2.98 7.40 5.24
CA LEU A 90 -3.00 8.32 4.11
C LEU A 90 -1.70 9.13 4.03
N GLY A 91 -0.98 8.96 2.93
CA GLY A 91 0.25 9.65 2.61
C GLY A 91 1.52 8.99 3.16
N SER A 92 2.67 9.43 2.65
CA SER A 92 3.98 8.85 2.97
C SER A 92 4.37 8.98 4.44
N CYS A 93 3.87 10.01 5.13
CA CYS A 93 4.05 10.18 6.56
C CYS A 93 3.41 9.03 7.33
N ALA A 94 2.12 8.76 7.11
CA ALA A 94 1.42 7.68 7.80
C ALA A 94 1.95 6.30 7.37
N CYS A 95 2.19 6.13 6.07
CA CYS A 95 2.64 4.85 5.51
C CYS A 95 4.08 4.49 5.90
N PHE A 96 5.01 5.47 5.88
CA PHE A 96 6.45 5.21 5.90
C PHE A 96 7.26 6.11 6.85
N GLY A 97 6.61 7.05 7.56
CA GLY A 97 7.23 8.07 8.41
C GLY A 97 7.65 9.35 7.68
N GLY A 98 7.56 9.40 6.35
CA GLY A 98 7.75 10.60 5.54
C GLY A 98 9.09 11.33 5.76
N ILE A 99 9.15 12.60 5.35
CA ILE A 99 10.31 13.47 5.58
C ILE A 99 10.66 13.61 7.07
N PRO A 100 9.68 13.79 7.99
CA PRO A 100 9.97 13.96 9.40
C PRO A 100 10.72 12.77 10.03
N SER A 101 10.60 11.56 9.47
CA SER A 101 11.34 10.38 9.96
C SER A 101 12.86 10.51 9.90
N LEU A 102 13.42 11.45 9.11
CA LEU A 102 14.85 11.78 9.15
C LEU A 102 15.30 12.26 10.53
N ALA A 103 14.39 12.75 11.36
CA ALA A 103 14.65 13.04 12.77
C ALA A 103 15.18 11.82 13.54
N ASN A 104 14.85 10.59 13.12
CA ASN A 104 15.34 9.36 13.74
C ASN A 104 16.86 9.16 13.55
N LEU A 105 17.54 9.99 12.74
CA LEU A 105 19.00 10.01 12.61
C LEU A 105 19.70 10.77 13.74
N TYR A 106 18.93 11.42 14.62
CA TYR A 106 19.39 12.21 15.75
C TYR A 106 18.69 11.76 17.04
N SER A 107 19.30 12.02 18.20
CA SER A 107 18.61 11.83 19.48
C SER A 107 17.54 12.89 19.69
N LYS A 108 16.51 12.56 20.46
CA LYS A 108 15.47 13.53 20.87
C LYS A 108 16.09 14.79 21.49
N ASP A 109 17.06 14.62 22.37
CA ASP A 109 17.73 15.73 23.05
C ASP A 109 18.49 16.62 22.07
N ALA A 110 19.18 16.05 21.08
CA ALA A 110 19.88 16.84 20.05
C ALA A 110 18.90 17.66 19.20
N LEU A 111 17.73 17.10 18.88
CA LEU A 111 16.66 17.82 18.14
C LEU A 111 16.06 18.95 18.98
N ILE A 112 15.82 18.71 20.28
CA ILE A 112 15.32 19.72 21.22
C ILE A 112 16.35 20.83 21.42
N GLU A 113 17.60 20.48 21.64
CA GLU A 113 18.74 21.40 21.77
C GLU A 113 18.87 22.26 20.51
N ARG A 114 18.76 21.65 19.32
CA ARG A 114 18.75 22.40 18.06
C ARG A 114 17.59 23.38 18.01
N LYS A 115 16.35 22.90 18.15
CA LYS A 115 15.14 23.70 17.92
C LYS A 115 14.92 24.81 18.95
N TYR A 116 15.17 24.54 20.23
CA TYR A 116 14.74 25.42 21.33
C TYR A 116 15.87 26.11 22.07
N LYS A 117 17.14 25.89 21.70
CA LYS A 117 18.28 26.51 22.39
C LYS A 117 19.37 27.04 21.47
N THR A 118 19.68 26.35 20.38
CA THR A 118 20.88 26.64 19.57
C THR A 118 20.58 27.13 18.16
N VAL A 119 19.31 27.28 17.74
CA VAL A 119 19.00 27.99 16.49
C VAL A 119 19.37 29.46 16.61
N GLU A 120 19.89 30.02 15.53
CA GLU A 120 20.52 31.33 15.48
C GLU A 120 19.51 32.47 15.73
N SER A 121 18.21 32.20 15.54
CA SER A 121 17.13 33.16 15.77
C SER A 121 16.64 33.24 17.21
N ILE A 122 17.15 32.41 18.13
CA ILE A 122 16.80 32.49 19.55
C ILE A 122 17.61 33.62 20.20
N VAL A 123 16.88 34.61 20.73
CA VAL A 123 17.46 35.75 21.45
C VAL A 123 17.62 35.42 22.94
N GLU A 124 16.66 34.68 23.51
CA GLU A 124 16.68 34.22 24.90
C GLU A 124 16.14 32.78 24.98
N THR A 125 16.89 31.90 25.65
CA THR A 125 16.53 30.49 25.78
C THR A 125 15.54 30.29 26.92
N GLN A 126 14.29 29.95 26.58
CA GLN A 126 13.25 29.61 27.56
C GLN A 126 13.14 28.11 27.86
N GLY A 127 13.97 27.28 27.21
CA GLY A 127 13.95 25.83 27.33
C GLY A 127 12.85 25.16 26.47
N LEU A 128 12.65 23.85 26.67
CA LEU A 128 11.60 23.10 25.99
C LEU A 128 10.23 23.49 26.58
N PRO A 129 9.24 23.88 25.77
CA PRO A 129 7.86 24.08 26.26
C PRO A 129 7.30 22.77 26.81
N THR A 130 6.70 22.81 28.00
CA THR A 130 6.09 21.65 28.67
C THR A 130 4.66 21.89 29.16
N GLU A 131 4.17 23.14 29.13
CA GLU A 131 2.82 23.49 29.55
C GLU A 131 1.85 23.41 28.37
N ASN A 132 0.75 22.66 28.51
CA ASN A 132 -0.30 22.49 27.49
C ASN A 132 0.21 22.03 26.11
N VAL A 133 1.34 21.32 26.08
CA VAL A 133 1.92 20.75 24.86
C VAL A 133 2.28 19.29 25.08
N PRO A 134 2.13 18.44 24.05
CA PRO A 134 2.41 17.03 24.20
C PRO A 134 3.90 16.74 24.32
N GLY A 135 4.21 15.59 24.94
CA GLY A 135 5.57 15.08 24.97
C GLY A 135 6.05 14.72 23.57
N ILE A 136 7.36 14.86 23.31
CA ILE A 136 7.98 14.40 22.08
C ILE A 136 8.48 12.97 22.30
N LEU A 137 8.12 12.04 21.41
CA LEU A 137 8.59 10.64 21.46
C LEU A 137 10.11 10.56 21.23
N ASP A 138 10.75 9.40 21.41
CA ASP A 138 12.19 9.29 21.14
C ASP A 138 12.49 9.13 19.64
N SER A 139 11.61 8.46 18.91
CA SER A 139 11.67 8.30 17.45
C SER A 139 10.26 8.34 16.86
N ILE A 140 10.16 8.54 15.55
CA ILE A 140 8.91 8.46 14.79
C ILE A 140 8.75 7.01 14.31
N PRO A 141 7.83 6.21 14.86
CA PRO A 141 7.40 4.98 14.23
C PRO A 141 6.44 5.27 13.06
N PRO A 142 6.37 4.39 12.05
CA PRO A 142 5.26 4.40 11.11
C PRO A 142 3.95 3.99 11.82
N VAL A 143 2.80 4.33 11.27
CA VAL A 143 1.49 4.06 11.92
C VAL A 143 1.26 2.56 12.16
N HIS A 144 1.69 1.71 11.23
CA HIS A 144 1.54 0.25 11.33
C HIS A 144 2.44 -0.42 12.38
N ASP A 145 3.44 0.28 12.92
CA ASP A 145 4.19 -0.18 14.10
C ASP A 145 3.42 0.10 15.42
N VAL A 146 2.36 0.92 15.37
CA VAL A 146 1.57 1.36 16.53
C VAL A 146 0.21 0.65 16.60
N VAL A 147 -0.48 0.53 15.46
CA VAL A 147 -1.81 -0.08 15.33
C VAL A 147 -1.91 -0.92 14.06
N ASP A 148 -2.86 -1.85 14.02
CA ASP A 148 -3.14 -2.59 12.79
C ASP A 148 -3.82 -1.68 11.74
N VAL A 149 -3.25 -1.65 10.54
CA VAL A 149 -3.70 -0.82 9.42
C VAL A 149 -4.27 -1.72 8.33
N ASP A 150 -5.40 -1.33 7.77
CA ASP A 150 -6.10 -2.11 6.75
C ASP A 150 -5.70 -1.68 5.34
N ILE A 151 -5.46 -0.38 5.13
CA ILE A 151 -5.20 0.20 3.81
C ILE A 151 -4.10 1.27 3.88
N TRP A 152 -3.24 1.31 2.87
CA TRP A 152 -2.18 2.30 2.71
C TRP A 152 -2.35 3.01 1.36
N ILE A 153 -2.38 4.33 1.40
CA ILE A 153 -2.43 5.19 0.21
C ILE A 153 -1.20 6.09 0.22
N PRO A 154 -0.10 5.68 -0.42
CA PRO A 154 1.18 6.38 -0.36
C PRO A 154 1.24 7.62 -1.27
N GLY A 155 2.20 8.50 -0.97
CA GLY A 155 2.50 9.72 -1.72
C GLY A 155 2.66 10.92 -0.79
N CYS A 156 3.47 11.91 -1.18
CA CYS A 156 3.76 13.09 -0.36
C CYS A 156 3.42 14.39 -1.11
N PRO A 157 2.12 14.72 -1.31
CA PRO A 157 0.95 13.90 -0.98
C PRO A 157 0.61 12.86 -2.08
N PRO A 158 -0.31 11.91 -1.82
CA PRO A 158 -0.91 11.10 -2.88
C PRO A 158 -1.58 12.02 -3.90
N LYS A 159 -1.70 11.60 -5.17
CA LYS A 159 -2.43 12.41 -6.16
C LYS A 159 -3.92 12.48 -5.81
N THR A 160 -4.54 13.63 -6.06
CA THR A 160 -5.98 13.84 -5.91
C THR A 160 -6.83 12.73 -6.56
N ASP A 161 -6.56 12.40 -7.83
CA ASP A 161 -7.28 11.32 -8.54
C ASP A 161 -7.17 9.96 -7.85
N HIS A 162 -6.02 9.69 -7.20
CA HIS A 162 -5.80 8.43 -6.47
C HIS A 162 -6.62 8.39 -5.20
N ILE A 163 -6.68 9.49 -4.47
CA ILE A 163 -7.48 9.62 -3.26
C ILE A 163 -8.95 9.42 -3.64
N ILE A 164 -9.46 10.16 -4.63
CA ILE A 164 -10.85 10.04 -5.10
C ILE A 164 -11.19 8.63 -5.55
N ALA A 165 -10.33 8.01 -6.36
CA ALA A 165 -10.57 6.66 -6.83
C ALA A 165 -10.58 5.65 -5.68
N ALA A 166 -9.70 5.80 -4.69
CA ALA A 166 -9.72 4.98 -3.48
C ALA A 166 -11.01 5.19 -2.67
N PHE A 167 -11.45 6.43 -2.44
CA PHE A 167 -12.70 6.72 -1.74
C PHE A 167 -13.92 6.18 -2.49
N LYS A 168 -14.06 6.49 -3.79
CA LYS A 168 -15.16 5.97 -4.62
C LYS A 168 -15.19 4.44 -4.59
N TYR A 169 -14.02 3.81 -4.65
CA TYR A 169 -13.91 2.37 -4.53
C TYR A 169 -14.43 1.87 -3.17
N LEU A 170 -13.93 2.42 -2.06
CA LEU A 170 -14.34 2.03 -0.71
C LEU A 170 -15.83 2.22 -0.46
N LEU A 171 -16.42 3.29 -1.00
CA LEU A 171 -17.85 3.58 -0.88
C LEU A 171 -18.71 2.71 -1.82
N SER A 172 -18.11 2.16 -2.88
CA SER A 172 -18.77 1.25 -3.82
C SER A 172 -18.73 -0.22 -3.42
N LEU A 173 -17.91 -0.57 -2.42
CA LEU A 173 -17.85 -1.93 -1.89
C LEU A 173 -19.25 -2.33 -1.43
N PRO A 174 -19.86 -3.35 -2.04
CA PRO A 174 -21.24 -3.66 -1.74
C PRO A 174 -21.33 -4.16 -0.30
N ALA A 175 -22.14 -3.49 0.50
CA ALA A 175 -22.61 -3.95 1.80
C ALA A 175 -23.52 -5.19 1.71
N ARG A 176 -23.50 -5.93 0.58
CA ARG A 176 -24.37 -7.07 0.36
C ARG A 176 -23.77 -8.28 1.07
N GLU A 177 -24.43 -8.65 2.16
CA GLU A 177 -24.17 -9.90 2.86
C GLU A 177 -24.06 -11.07 1.88
N PRO A 178 -23.04 -11.93 2.01
CA PRO A 178 -22.92 -13.16 1.25
C PRO A 178 -24.22 -13.98 1.31
N SER A 179 -24.66 -14.51 0.17
CA SER A 179 -25.83 -15.38 0.06
C SER A 179 -25.55 -16.75 0.67
N ASP A 180 -26.58 -17.40 1.21
CA ASP A 180 -26.54 -18.81 1.62
C ASP A 180 -26.67 -19.79 0.45
N GLN A 181 -27.03 -19.30 -0.74
CA GLN A 181 -27.00 -20.06 -1.99
C GLN A 181 -25.76 -19.71 -2.80
N ASN A 182 -25.08 -20.71 -3.34
CA ASN A 182 -23.98 -20.51 -4.28
C ASN A 182 -24.49 -20.49 -5.72
N MET A 183 -23.65 -20.02 -6.65
CA MET A 183 -24.00 -19.95 -8.07
C MET A 183 -24.30 -21.33 -8.69
N CYS A 184 -23.72 -22.41 -8.16
CA CYS A 184 -23.99 -23.76 -8.66
C CYS A 184 -25.43 -24.22 -8.38
N ASP A 185 -26.05 -23.76 -7.28
CA ASP A 185 -27.42 -24.12 -6.92
C ASP A 185 -28.47 -23.57 -7.92
N ILE A 186 -28.15 -22.46 -8.59
CA ILE A 186 -29.01 -21.82 -9.61
C ILE A 186 -28.50 -22.04 -11.05
N CYS A 187 -27.52 -22.91 -11.24
CA CYS A 187 -26.86 -23.17 -12.52
C CYS A 187 -27.55 -24.32 -13.28
N THR A 188 -28.06 -24.04 -14.48
CA THR A 188 -28.72 -25.06 -15.33
C THR A 188 -27.74 -26.01 -16.02
N LEU A 189 -26.43 -25.69 -15.98
CA LEU A 189 -25.36 -26.55 -16.49
C LEU A 189 -24.84 -27.55 -15.45
N ARG A 190 -25.30 -27.52 -14.20
CA ARG A 190 -24.86 -28.47 -13.16
C ARG A 190 -25.14 -29.92 -13.60
N GLY A 191 -24.21 -30.84 -13.33
CA GLY A 191 -24.24 -32.20 -13.88
C GLY A 191 -23.36 -32.36 -15.13
N GLU A 192 -23.78 -33.15 -16.12
CA GLU A 192 -22.94 -33.54 -17.26
C GLU A 192 -22.38 -32.36 -18.07
N LYS A 193 -23.16 -31.27 -18.20
CA LYS A 193 -22.78 -30.09 -19.00
C LYS A 193 -21.87 -29.09 -18.26
N CYS A 194 -21.53 -29.38 -17.01
CA CYS A 194 -20.76 -28.48 -16.16
C CYS A 194 -19.38 -28.19 -16.74
N PHE A 195 -18.96 -26.92 -16.72
CA PHE A 195 -17.64 -26.49 -17.19
C PHE A 195 -16.50 -27.24 -16.49
N LEU A 196 -16.61 -27.46 -15.17
CA LEU A 196 -15.60 -28.18 -14.39
C LEU A 196 -15.45 -29.64 -14.83
N ASN A 197 -16.54 -30.31 -15.21
CA ASN A 197 -16.49 -31.68 -15.74
C ASN A 197 -15.83 -31.75 -17.13
N ARG A 198 -15.75 -30.61 -17.83
CA ARG A 198 -15.13 -30.47 -19.16
C ARG A 198 -13.70 -29.93 -19.08
N GLY A 199 -13.15 -29.81 -17.87
CA GLY A 199 -11.80 -29.26 -17.64
C GLY A 199 -11.68 -27.75 -17.82
N ILE A 200 -12.79 -27.01 -17.83
CA ILE A 200 -12.82 -25.55 -17.94
C ILE A 200 -12.98 -24.98 -16.52
N LEU A 201 -12.08 -24.08 -16.12
CA LEU A 201 -12.14 -23.42 -14.81
C LEU A 201 -13.44 -22.63 -14.68
N CYS A 202 -14.18 -22.88 -13.61
CA CYS A 202 -15.39 -22.14 -13.28
C CYS A 202 -15.49 -21.94 -11.78
N PHE A 203 -15.70 -20.69 -11.36
CA PHE A 203 -15.60 -20.27 -9.96
C PHE A 203 -16.96 -20.09 -9.29
N GLY A 204 -18.03 -20.56 -9.95
CA GLY A 204 -19.38 -20.62 -9.39
C GLY A 204 -19.50 -21.30 -8.03
N PRO A 205 -18.72 -22.35 -7.69
CA PRO A 205 -18.82 -23.02 -6.39
C PRO A 205 -18.51 -22.12 -5.19
N LEU A 206 -17.70 -21.08 -5.43
CA LEU A 206 -17.23 -20.15 -4.40
C LEU A 206 -18.06 -18.86 -4.38
N ALA A 207 -18.87 -18.61 -5.41
CA ALA A 207 -19.57 -17.34 -5.60
C ALA A 207 -21.02 -17.38 -5.09
N SER A 208 -21.49 -16.28 -4.50
CA SER A 208 -22.91 -16.08 -4.14
C SER A 208 -23.83 -16.23 -5.35
N ALA A 209 -25.01 -16.79 -5.15
CA ALA A 209 -26.07 -16.80 -6.16
C ALA A 209 -26.57 -15.38 -6.46
N ASP A 210 -26.67 -15.03 -7.75
CA ASP A 210 -27.36 -13.83 -8.21
C ASP A 210 -28.04 -14.14 -9.55
N GLU A 211 -29.37 -14.04 -9.58
CA GLU A 211 -30.21 -14.39 -10.74
C GLU A 211 -29.89 -13.53 -11.99
N LYS A 212 -29.39 -12.30 -11.80
CA LYS A 212 -29.00 -11.43 -12.93
C LYS A 212 -27.64 -11.83 -13.51
N LEU A 213 -26.79 -12.46 -12.69
CA LEU A 213 -25.39 -12.80 -12.99
C LEU A 213 -25.18 -14.30 -13.22
N GLN A 214 -26.20 -15.00 -13.74
CA GLN A 214 -26.13 -16.40 -14.16
C GLN A 214 -25.30 -16.59 -15.45
N TYR A 215 -24.02 -16.18 -15.43
CA TYR A 215 -23.09 -16.32 -16.56
C TYR A 215 -23.07 -17.74 -17.14
N PRO A 216 -23.05 -18.82 -16.32
CA PRO A 216 -23.08 -20.19 -16.86
C PRO A 216 -24.29 -20.47 -17.75
N ASN A 217 -25.47 -19.95 -17.38
CA ASN A 217 -26.70 -20.16 -18.15
C ASN A 217 -26.68 -19.42 -19.49
N LYS A 218 -25.78 -18.43 -19.65
CA LYS A 218 -25.51 -17.70 -20.90
C LYS A 218 -24.36 -18.32 -21.71
N GLY A 219 -23.77 -19.42 -21.25
CA GLY A 219 -22.62 -20.07 -21.88
C GLY A 219 -21.27 -19.47 -21.48
N GLU A 220 -21.23 -18.61 -20.47
CA GLU A 220 -20.02 -17.96 -19.98
C GLU A 220 -19.59 -18.53 -18.63
N VAL A 221 -18.29 -18.55 -18.34
CA VAL A 221 -17.77 -18.97 -17.04
C VAL A 221 -18.19 -17.99 -15.94
N CYS A 222 -18.52 -18.51 -14.75
CA CYS A 222 -18.72 -17.66 -13.58
C CYS A 222 -17.35 -17.25 -12.99
N TYR A 223 -17.04 -15.96 -13.04
CA TYR A 223 -15.85 -15.36 -12.41
C TYR A 223 -16.14 -14.73 -11.04
N GLY A 224 -17.24 -15.09 -10.38
CA GLY A 224 -17.51 -14.65 -9.00
C GLY A 224 -17.87 -13.18 -8.81
N ALA A 225 -18.37 -12.48 -9.83
CA ALA A 225 -18.78 -11.06 -9.73
C ALA A 225 -19.84 -10.76 -8.66
N SER A 226 -20.59 -11.77 -8.22
CA SER A 226 -21.54 -11.68 -7.11
C SER A 226 -20.85 -11.56 -5.74
N GLY A 227 -19.57 -11.94 -5.63
CA GLY A 227 -18.81 -11.98 -4.37
C GLY A 227 -18.90 -13.33 -3.64
N PRO A 228 -18.37 -13.43 -2.41
CA PRO A 228 -18.29 -14.68 -1.64
C PRO A 228 -19.67 -15.24 -1.31
N THR A 229 -19.78 -16.58 -1.18
CA THR A 229 -20.96 -17.31 -0.64
C THR A 229 -20.72 -17.75 0.80
N LYS A 230 -21.77 -17.89 1.61
CA LYS A 230 -21.69 -18.53 2.95
C LYS A 230 -21.64 -20.06 2.84
N ASN A 231 -22.14 -20.61 1.74
CA ASN A 231 -22.28 -22.06 1.53
C ASN A 231 -21.62 -22.49 0.23
N ILE A 232 -20.40 -23.01 0.34
CA ILE A 232 -19.59 -23.47 -0.81
C ILE A 232 -20.18 -24.78 -1.36
N ALA A 233 -20.30 -24.86 -2.69
CA ALA A 233 -20.67 -26.11 -3.36
C ALA A 233 -19.49 -27.09 -3.35
N LYS A 234 -19.37 -27.89 -2.30
CA LYS A 234 -18.20 -28.74 -2.01
C LYS A 234 -17.76 -29.62 -3.18
N ASP A 235 -18.68 -30.38 -3.77
CA ASP A 235 -18.36 -31.31 -4.86
C ASP A 235 -17.76 -30.60 -6.08
N GLU A 236 -18.33 -29.45 -6.45
CA GLU A 236 -17.80 -28.65 -7.55
C GLU A 236 -16.52 -27.89 -7.16
N ALA A 237 -16.41 -27.40 -5.93
CA ALA A 237 -15.20 -26.73 -5.42
C ALA A 237 -14.00 -27.69 -5.43
N GLN A 238 -14.19 -28.95 -5.05
CA GLN A 238 -13.17 -30.00 -5.13
C GLN A 238 -12.70 -30.24 -6.58
N LYS A 239 -13.62 -30.24 -7.55
CA LYS A 239 -13.26 -30.37 -8.97
C LYS A 239 -12.42 -29.19 -9.45
N LEU A 240 -12.80 -27.97 -9.07
CA LEU A 240 -12.04 -26.77 -9.37
C LEU A 240 -10.62 -26.86 -8.78
N VAL A 241 -10.50 -27.19 -7.50
CA VAL A 241 -9.20 -27.37 -6.84
C VAL A 241 -8.36 -28.40 -7.57
N LYS A 242 -8.92 -29.57 -7.88
CA LYS A 242 -8.21 -30.64 -8.58
C LYS A 242 -7.70 -30.19 -9.96
N LEU A 243 -8.47 -29.42 -10.71
CA LEU A 243 -8.03 -28.88 -12.00
C LEU A 243 -6.83 -27.94 -11.85
N VAL A 244 -6.82 -27.13 -10.80
CA VAL A 244 -5.78 -26.12 -10.56
C VAL A 244 -4.50 -26.73 -9.98
N THR A 245 -4.61 -27.83 -9.22
CA THR A 245 -3.46 -28.45 -8.55
C THR A 245 -2.87 -29.66 -9.29
N SER A 246 -3.59 -30.24 -10.25
CA SER A 246 -3.15 -31.46 -10.96
C SER A 246 -2.20 -31.21 -12.12
N LYS A 247 -2.03 -29.95 -12.54
CA LYS A 247 -1.17 -29.57 -13.66
C LYS A 247 -0.54 -28.20 -13.43
N GLU A 248 0.45 -27.89 -14.27
CA GLU A 248 0.93 -26.52 -14.42
C GLU A 248 -0.13 -25.69 -15.18
N LEU A 249 -0.40 -24.49 -14.67
CA LEU A 249 -1.41 -23.58 -15.22
C LEU A 249 -0.85 -22.86 -16.45
N ASP A 250 -1.63 -22.82 -17.53
CA ASP A 250 -1.30 -21.99 -18.69
C ASP A 250 -1.66 -20.51 -18.49
N GLY A 251 -1.21 -19.64 -19.40
CA GLY A 251 -1.43 -18.20 -19.29
C GLY A 251 -2.90 -17.78 -19.30
N ASN A 252 -3.79 -18.52 -19.96
CA ASN A 252 -5.23 -18.23 -19.94
C ASN A 252 -5.84 -18.62 -18.60
N GLU A 253 -5.45 -19.77 -18.06
CA GLU A 253 -5.90 -20.23 -16.74
C GLU A 253 -5.45 -19.31 -15.62
N VAL A 254 -4.21 -18.83 -15.67
CA VAL A 254 -3.73 -17.78 -14.75
C VAL A 254 -4.57 -16.52 -14.90
N ALA A 255 -4.81 -16.04 -16.13
CA ALA A 255 -5.64 -14.86 -16.36
C ALA A 255 -7.08 -15.03 -15.82
N ASP A 256 -7.67 -16.22 -15.98
CA ASP A 256 -9.01 -16.55 -15.49
C ASP A 256 -9.07 -16.53 -13.96
N ILE A 257 -8.07 -17.08 -13.27
CA ILE A 257 -7.99 -17.06 -11.82
C ILE A 257 -7.78 -15.63 -11.30
N LEU A 258 -6.91 -14.83 -11.94
CA LEU A 258 -6.71 -13.43 -11.56
C LEU A 258 -7.98 -12.59 -11.75
N LYS A 259 -8.69 -12.81 -12.86
CA LYS A 259 -9.98 -12.16 -13.13
C LYS A 259 -11.01 -12.57 -12.09
N PHE A 260 -11.07 -13.85 -11.74
CA PHE A 260 -11.92 -14.32 -10.65
C PHE A 260 -11.59 -13.64 -9.33
N LEU A 261 -10.33 -13.65 -8.89
CA LEU A 261 -9.93 -13.08 -7.60
C LEU A 261 -10.25 -11.58 -7.52
N THR A 262 -10.03 -10.84 -8.61
CA THR A 262 -10.38 -9.42 -8.71
C THR A 262 -11.89 -9.19 -8.54
N LEU A 263 -12.72 -9.97 -9.23
CA LEU A 263 -14.17 -9.84 -9.19
C LEU A 263 -14.78 -10.40 -7.90
N TYR A 264 -14.18 -11.44 -7.34
CA TYR A 264 -14.60 -12.14 -6.13
C TYR A 264 -14.34 -11.31 -4.89
N ALA A 265 -13.12 -10.79 -4.73
CA ALA A 265 -12.76 -9.89 -3.64
C ALA A 265 -13.36 -8.49 -3.85
N LYS A 266 -13.77 -8.17 -5.09
CA LYS A 266 -14.23 -6.85 -5.54
C LYS A 266 -13.21 -5.75 -5.33
N ILE A 267 -11.91 -6.09 -5.24
CA ILE A 267 -10.83 -5.15 -5.03
C ILE A 267 -10.19 -4.82 -6.38
N PRO A 268 -10.30 -3.56 -6.88
CA PRO A 268 -9.58 -3.16 -8.06
C PRO A 268 -8.09 -3.15 -7.75
N ASN A 269 -7.28 -3.61 -8.69
CA ASN A 269 -5.83 -3.50 -8.63
C ASN A 269 -5.40 -2.05 -8.86
N LEU A 270 -5.63 -1.19 -7.87
CA LEU A 270 -5.12 0.17 -7.83
C LEU A 270 -3.65 0.09 -7.44
N GLY A 271 -2.76 -0.03 -8.42
CA GLY A 271 -1.33 -0.31 -8.21
C GLY A 271 -0.56 0.71 -7.37
N TYR A 272 -1.17 1.82 -6.92
CA TYR A 272 -0.64 2.75 -5.92
C TYR A 272 -1.11 2.47 -4.50
N MET A 273 -2.31 1.91 -4.31
CA MET A 273 -2.89 1.55 -3.01
C MET A 273 -2.33 0.21 -2.53
N TYR A 274 -2.30 -0.02 -1.22
CA TYR A 274 -2.13 -1.35 -0.65
C TYR A 274 -3.33 -1.66 0.26
N VAL A 275 -3.93 -2.85 0.12
CA VAL A 275 -5.04 -3.32 0.95
C VAL A 275 -4.62 -4.62 1.61
N LYS A 276 -4.52 -4.64 2.94
CA LYS A 276 -4.03 -5.81 3.70
C LYS A 276 -4.83 -7.06 3.36
N GLY A 277 -6.16 -6.93 3.33
CA GLY A 277 -7.08 -8.02 3.02
C GLY A 277 -7.21 -8.38 1.54
N ASP A 278 -6.37 -7.82 0.66
CA ASP A 278 -6.38 -8.19 -0.76
C ASP A 278 -5.48 -9.41 -1.02
N PRO A 279 -6.06 -10.59 -1.33
CA PRO A 279 -5.31 -11.81 -1.57
C PRO A 279 -4.33 -11.70 -2.76
N LEU A 280 -4.60 -10.87 -3.75
CA LEU A 280 -3.71 -10.67 -4.89
C LEU A 280 -2.50 -9.81 -4.50
N GLN A 281 -2.72 -8.77 -3.71
CA GLN A 281 -1.63 -7.89 -3.25
C GLN A 281 -0.74 -8.59 -2.24
N ALA A 282 -1.31 -9.46 -1.40
CA ALA A 282 -0.59 -10.35 -0.50
C ALA A 282 0.52 -11.17 -1.20
N LEU A 283 0.26 -11.65 -2.42
CA LEU A 283 1.23 -12.41 -3.20
C LEU A 283 2.49 -11.61 -3.60
N GLY A 284 2.34 -10.29 -3.79
CA GLY A 284 3.41 -9.39 -4.22
C GLY A 284 4.09 -8.61 -3.10
N HIS A 285 3.35 -8.25 -2.05
CA HIS A 285 3.86 -7.38 -1.00
C HIS A 285 4.59 -8.13 0.11
N ASN A 286 3.97 -9.17 0.68
CA ASN A 286 4.54 -9.85 1.82
C ASN A 286 3.95 -11.25 1.98
N ARG A 287 4.54 -12.24 1.30
CA ARG A 287 4.14 -13.66 1.44
C ARG A 287 4.18 -14.15 2.91
N ALA A 288 4.90 -13.45 3.79
CA ALA A 288 4.95 -13.77 5.22
C ALA A 288 3.65 -13.43 5.98
N ASP A 289 2.82 -12.51 5.47
CA ASP A 289 1.54 -12.15 6.10
C ASP A 289 0.52 -13.29 6.00
N TYR A 290 0.73 -14.23 5.08
CA TYR A 290 -0.16 -15.36 4.80
C TYR A 290 0.65 -16.65 4.67
N PRO A 291 0.93 -17.35 5.79
CA PRO A 291 1.77 -18.54 5.79
C PRO A 291 1.18 -19.66 4.93
N GLU A 292 2.06 -20.50 4.37
CA GLU A 292 1.62 -21.72 3.67
C GLU A 292 1.10 -22.75 4.70
N LYS A 293 -0.12 -23.24 4.48
CA LYS A 293 -0.70 -24.39 5.20
C LYS A 293 -0.91 -25.59 4.28
N THR A 294 -1.02 -26.77 4.87
CA THR A 294 -1.38 -28.00 4.15
C THR A 294 -2.82 -28.35 4.46
N ILE A 295 -3.60 -28.63 3.43
CA ILE A 295 -5.02 -28.96 3.53
C ILE A 295 -5.21 -30.35 2.95
N GLU A 296 -5.90 -31.21 3.69
CA GLU A 296 -6.26 -32.54 3.21
C GLU A 296 -7.59 -32.47 2.44
N LEU A 297 -7.54 -32.74 1.14
CA LEU A 297 -8.71 -32.81 0.26
C LEU A 297 -8.73 -34.17 -0.42
N ASP A 298 -9.76 -34.98 -0.14
CA ASP A 298 -9.99 -36.33 -0.68
C ASP A 298 -8.76 -37.25 -0.61
N GLY A 299 -8.06 -37.26 0.53
CA GLY A 299 -6.87 -38.08 0.76
C GLY A 299 -5.60 -37.58 0.07
N SER A 300 -5.62 -36.37 -0.50
CA SER A 300 -4.46 -35.70 -1.07
C SER A 300 -4.10 -34.43 -0.28
N ASN A 301 -2.80 -34.24 -0.01
CA ASN A 301 -2.29 -33.07 0.68
C ASN A 301 -2.02 -31.95 -0.31
N VAL A 302 -2.79 -30.87 -0.22
CA VAL A 302 -2.68 -29.69 -1.09
C VAL A 302 -2.10 -28.52 -0.28
N LYS A 303 -1.21 -27.74 -0.91
CA LYS A 303 -0.67 -26.52 -0.32
C LYS A 303 -1.59 -25.32 -0.60
N ALA A 304 -1.80 -24.50 0.41
CA ALA A 304 -2.63 -23.31 0.35
C ALA A 304 -1.97 -22.16 1.12
N LEU A 305 -2.26 -20.91 0.75
CA LEU A 305 -2.00 -19.76 1.61
C LEU A 305 -3.11 -19.63 2.65
N ASP A 306 -2.74 -19.35 3.90
CA ASP A 306 -3.72 -19.15 4.97
C ASP A 306 -4.21 -17.71 5.01
N LEU A 307 -5.34 -17.43 4.35
CA LEU A 307 -5.79 -16.08 4.01
C LEU A 307 -6.71 -15.39 5.03
N ASN A 308 -6.76 -15.82 6.30
CA ASN A 308 -7.55 -15.18 7.38
C ASN A 308 -8.93 -14.60 6.95
N GLY A 309 -9.96 -15.44 6.92
CA GLY A 309 -11.34 -15.02 6.58
C GLY A 309 -11.76 -15.33 5.13
N PHE A 310 -10.84 -15.82 4.29
CA PHE A 310 -11.17 -16.42 3.00
C PHE A 310 -11.25 -17.96 3.11
N PRO A 311 -12.08 -18.60 2.26
CA PRO A 311 -12.10 -20.06 2.13
C PRO A 311 -10.75 -20.64 1.72
N ASP A 312 -10.51 -21.87 2.16
CA ASP A 312 -9.31 -22.64 1.86
C ASP A 312 -9.05 -22.80 0.36
N GLU A 313 -10.11 -22.92 -0.44
CA GLU A 313 -10.04 -23.02 -1.89
C GLU A 313 -9.41 -21.76 -2.52
N ILE A 314 -9.69 -20.57 -1.98
CA ILE A 314 -9.06 -19.32 -2.43
C ILE A 314 -7.55 -19.36 -2.13
N GLY A 315 -7.19 -19.84 -0.94
CA GLY A 315 -5.80 -20.07 -0.53
C GLY A 315 -5.04 -21.01 -1.48
N ILE A 316 -5.70 -22.08 -1.93
CA ILE A 316 -5.15 -23.03 -2.90
C ILE A 316 -4.97 -22.39 -4.28
N LEU A 317 -5.97 -21.67 -4.78
CA LEU A 317 -5.91 -20.97 -6.06
C LEU A 317 -4.73 -19.99 -6.10
N LEU A 318 -4.59 -19.15 -5.06
CA LEU A 318 -3.47 -18.22 -4.96
C LEU A 318 -2.12 -18.92 -4.85
N HIS A 319 -2.03 -19.99 -4.05
CA HIS A 319 -0.79 -20.75 -3.95
C HIS A 319 -0.38 -21.28 -5.33
N ALA A 320 -1.30 -21.86 -6.10
CA ALA A 320 -1.03 -22.37 -7.45
C ALA A 320 -0.59 -21.25 -8.41
N VAL A 321 -1.30 -20.12 -8.43
CA VAL A 321 -0.93 -18.93 -9.24
C VAL A 321 0.46 -18.43 -8.85
N SER A 322 0.80 -18.38 -7.56
CA SER A 322 2.08 -17.86 -7.07
C SER A 322 3.31 -18.65 -7.51
N LYS A 323 3.14 -19.89 -7.96
CA LYS A 323 4.20 -20.78 -8.47
C LYS A 323 4.25 -20.81 -10.00
N SER A 324 3.22 -20.30 -10.70
CA SER A 324 3.19 -20.28 -12.16
C SER A 324 4.21 -19.27 -12.70
N PRO A 325 5.04 -19.65 -13.70
CA PRO A 325 5.95 -18.72 -14.35
C PRO A 325 5.22 -17.62 -15.14
N GLU A 326 3.96 -17.84 -15.51
CA GLU A 326 3.11 -16.90 -16.23
C GLU A 326 2.51 -15.81 -15.30
N PHE A 327 2.57 -16.03 -13.98
CA PHE A 327 2.10 -15.04 -13.02
C PHE A 327 3.17 -13.98 -12.78
N HIS A 328 2.90 -12.79 -13.30
CA HIS A 328 3.64 -11.58 -12.97
C HIS A 328 2.71 -10.62 -12.25
N TYR A 329 2.79 -10.59 -10.92
CA TYR A 329 2.09 -9.56 -10.17
C TYR A 329 2.56 -8.18 -10.66
N THR A 330 1.61 -7.29 -10.98
CA THR A 330 1.86 -6.03 -11.68
C THR A 330 2.47 -5.00 -10.73
N GLU A 331 3.74 -5.19 -10.42
CA GLU A 331 4.54 -4.27 -9.65
C GLU A 331 5.38 -3.41 -10.56
N GLN A 332 4.91 -2.18 -10.71
CA GLN A 332 5.63 -1.19 -11.47
C GLN A 332 6.35 -0.27 -10.50
N THR A 333 7.65 -0.14 -10.72
CA THR A 333 8.37 1.02 -10.19
C THR A 333 8.02 2.24 -11.04
N VAL A 334 8.42 3.43 -10.60
CA VAL A 334 8.21 4.67 -11.38
C VAL A 334 8.74 4.54 -12.82
N CYS A 335 9.75 3.70 -13.06
CA CYS A 335 10.31 3.45 -14.39
C CYS A 335 9.30 2.97 -15.43
N ALA A 336 8.24 2.26 -15.05
CA ALA A 336 7.24 1.74 -15.99
C ALA A 336 6.36 2.84 -16.60
N THR A 337 6.15 3.94 -15.86
CA THR A 337 5.39 5.12 -16.32
C THR A 337 6.29 6.30 -16.71
N CYS A 338 7.61 6.10 -16.63
CA CYS A 338 8.61 7.11 -16.92
C CYS A 338 8.73 7.31 -18.44
N PRO A 339 8.53 8.54 -18.96
CA PRO A 339 8.50 8.79 -20.40
C PRO A 339 9.88 8.73 -21.07
N ARG A 340 10.96 8.65 -20.29
CA ARG A 340 12.33 8.73 -20.79
C ARG A 340 12.83 7.41 -21.37
N ASN A 341 13.67 7.52 -22.40
CA ASN A 341 14.38 6.44 -23.05
C ASN A 341 15.45 5.86 -22.13
N LYS A 342 15.48 4.52 -22.04
CA LYS A 342 16.37 3.74 -21.17
C LYS A 342 17.15 2.80 -22.10
N GLU A 343 18.36 3.19 -22.46
CA GLU A 343 19.18 2.51 -23.47
C GLU A 343 20.43 1.90 -22.84
N ASN A 344 21.17 2.69 -22.05
CA ASN A 344 22.47 2.33 -21.51
C ASN A 344 22.39 2.09 -20.01
N LYS A 345 22.48 0.83 -19.57
CA LYS A 345 22.43 0.46 -18.15
C LYS A 345 23.73 0.75 -17.37
N GLN A 346 24.57 1.69 -17.82
CA GLN A 346 25.83 2.05 -17.17
C GLN A 346 25.93 3.56 -16.91
N LEU A 347 26.44 3.90 -15.73
CA LEU A 347 26.76 5.27 -15.32
C LEU A 347 28.20 5.61 -15.70
N LYS A 348 28.36 6.73 -16.40
CA LYS A 348 29.70 7.30 -16.68
C LYS A 348 30.21 8.17 -15.53
N GLU A 349 29.31 8.89 -14.88
CA GLU A 349 29.60 9.80 -13.77
C GLU A 349 28.36 9.98 -12.89
N ILE A 350 28.55 10.50 -11.68
CA ILE A 350 27.46 10.90 -10.78
C ILE A 350 27.47 12.42 -10.63
N LYS A 351 26.27 12.99 -10.76
CA LYS A 351 25.99 14.41 -10.65
C LYS A 351 25.04 14.67 -9.49
N ARG A 352 25.33 15.74 -8.76
CA ARG A 352 24.31 16.37 -7.89
C ARG A 352 23.30 17.10 -8.76
N ASP A 353 22.11 17.33 -8.23
CA ASP A 353 20.98 17.83 -9.01
C ASP A 353 21.23 19.19 -9.71
N TYR A 354 22.12 20.02 -9.13
CA TYR A 354 22.53 21.32 -9.69
C TYR A 354 23.74 21.24 -10.64
N GLU A 355 24.46 20.11 -10.68
CA GLU A 355 25.60 19.92 -11.58
C GLU A 355 25.10 19.62 -13.00
N GLY A 356 25.87 19.99 -14.04
CA GLY A 356 25.55 19.58 -15.42
C GLY A 356 24.48 20.40 -16.16
N GLY A 357 23.97 21.49 -15.57
CA GLY A 357 23.07 22.42 -16.23
C GLY A 357 21.67 21.84 -16.50
N VAL A 358 21.07 22.21 -17.64
CA VAL A 358 19.75 21.70 -18.02
C VAL A 358 19.87 20.24 -18.43
N LYS A 359 19.14 19.37 -17.74
CA LYS A 359 19.13 17.92 -17.99
C LYS A 359 18.43 17.64 -19.33
N ASP A 360 18.97 16.70 -20.11
CA ASP A 360 18.34 16.21 -21.33
C ASP A 360 16.95 15.64 -20.96
N GLN A 361 15.89 15.91 -21.73
CA GLN A 361 14.52 15.52 -21.38
C GLN A 361 14.11 14.13 -21.86
N GLU A 362 14.81 13.56 -22.83
CA GLU A 362 14.50 12.28 -23.45
C GLU A 362 15.26 11.15 -22.77
N LYS A 363 16.53 11.37 -22.44
CA LYS A 363 17.39 10.34 -21.84
C LYS A 363 17.05 10.10 -20.37
N CYS A 364 17.12 8.85 -19.93
CA CYS A 364 16.98 8.48 -18.52
C CYS A 364 17.90 9.30 -17.62
N LEU A 365 17.35 9.92 -16.57
CA LEU A 365 18.10 10.77 -15.63
C LEU A 365 19.20 10.00 -14.90
N LEU A 366 18.95 8.72 -14.59
CA LEU A 366 19.97 7.87 -13.99
C LEU A 366 21.14 7.72 -14.95
N GLU A 367 20.91 7.39 -16.23
CA GLU A 367 21.97 7.28 -17.26
C GLU A 367 22.70 8.60 -17.57
N GLN A 368 22.12 9.74 -17.19
CA GLN A 368 22.78 11.06 -17.26
C GLN A 368 23.68 11.36 -16.05
N GLY A 369 23.64 10.51 -15.01
CA GLY A 369 24.40 10.60 -13.78
C GLY A 369 23.61 11.13 -12.57
N TYR A 370 22.31 11.42 -12.71
CA TYR A 370 21.52 11.96 -11.60
C TYR A 370 20.87 10.84 -10.77
N LEU A 371 20.99 10.92 -9.45
CA LEU A 371 20.43 9.93 -8.53
C LEU A 371 18.90 9.97 -8.56
N CYS A 372 18.30 9.04 -9.31
CA CYS A 372 16.86 8.92 -9.49
C CYS A 372 16.35 7.66 -8.80
N MET A 373 15.65 7.82 -7.67
CA MET A 373 15.10 6.72 -6.86
C MET A 373 13.98 5.92 -7.57
N GLY A 374 13.59 6.34 -8.78
CA GLY A 374 12.44 5.78 -9.51
C GLY A 374 12.54 4.28 -9.80
N ILE A 375 13.76 3.72 -9.82
CA ILE A 375 14.02 2.28 -10.02
C ILE A 375 13.64 1.40 -8.82
N VAL A 376 13.45 1.99 -7.63
CA VAL A 376 13.03 1.27 -6.40
C VAL A 376 11.78 1.85 -5.75
N THR A 377 11.22 2.91 -6.34
CA THR A 377 10.03 3.59 -5.81
C THR A 377 8.77 3.01 -6.45
N LYS A 378 7.72 2.78 -5.67
CA LYS A 378 6.40 2.35 -6.16
C LYS A 378 5.88 3.30 -7.23
N GLY A 379 5.34 2.74 -8.32
CA GLY A 379 4.68 3.47 -9.39
C GLY A 379 3.32 4.03 -8.95
N GLY A 380 2.67 4.74 -9.88
CA GLY A 380 1.35 5.34 -9.65
C GLY A 380 1.36 6.85 -9.81
N CYS A 381 2.38 7.55 -9.31
CA CYS A 381 2.44 9.02 -9.43
C CYS A 381 2.49 9.53 -10.88
N GLY A 382 2.70 8.66 -11.88
CA GLY A 382 2.82 9.05 -13.29
C GLY A 382 4.13 9.77 -13.60
N ALA A 383 5.16 9.53 -12.79
CA ALA A 383 6.52 10.08 -12.93
C ALA A 383 6.58 11.62 -12.96
N LEU A 384 5.79 12.31 -12.14
CA LEU A 384 5.65 13.78 -12.13
C LEU A 384 6.99 14.52 -12.06
N CYS A 385 7.85 14.15 -11.11
CA CYS A 385 9.19 14.73 -10.96
C CYS A 385 9.98 14.65 -12.28
N ILE A 386 9.97 13.47 -12.90
CA ILE A 386 10.75 13.17 -14.09
C ILE A 386 10.23 13.95 -15.31
N LYS A 387 8.90 14.14 -15.40
CA LYS A 387 8.25 15.01 -16.39
C LYS A 387 8.60 16.49 -16.19
N ALA A 388 8.78 16.91 -14.93
CA ALA A 388 9.30 18.24 -14.56
C ALA A 388 10.83 18.35 -14.67
N ASN A 389 11.50 17.38 -15.32
CA ASN A 389 12.94 17.31 -15.49
C ASN A 389 13.75 17.25 -14.18
N CYS A 390 13.20 16.64 -13.13
CA CYS A 390 13.92 16.36 -11.88
C CYS A 390 13.90 14.86 -11.51
N PRO A 391 14.95 14.35 -10.82
CA PRO A 391 15.00 12.96 -10.40
C PRO A 391 13.87 12.60 -9.43
N CYS A 392 13.40 11.35 -9.49
CA CYS A 392 12.48 10.83 -8.49
C CYS A 392 13.17 10.80 -7.12
N LEU A 393 12.46 11.27 -6.08
CA LEU A 393 12.95 11.33 -4.71
C LEU A 393 12.44 10.20 -3.81
N GLY A 394 11.60 9.31 -4.32
CA GLY A 394 11.11 8.15 -3.57
C GLY A 394 9.92 8.40 -2.66
N CYS A 395 9.13 9.46 -2.90
CA CYS A 395 8.04 9.80 -1.98
C CYS A 395 6.93 8.77 -1.91
N TYR A 396 6.66 7.99 -2.97
CA TYR A 396 5.64 6.93 -2.94
C TYR A 396 6.07 5.67 -2.15
N GLY A 397 7.26 5.69 -1.55
CA GLY A 397 7.79 4.57 -0.79
C GLY A 397 8.35 3.45 -1.67
N PRO A 398 8.85 2.38 -1.04
CA PRO A 398 9.41 1.24 -1.75
C PRO A 398 8.38 0.54 -2.65
N SER A 399 8.85 -0.04 -3.74
CA SER A 399 8.06 -1.06 -4.45
C SER A 399 7.76 -2.23 -3.51
N PRO A 400 6.63 -2.93 -3.64
CA PRO A 400 6.19 -3.97 -2.70
C PRO A 400 7.24 -5.04 -2.37
N ASN A 401 7.92 -5.58 -3.39
CA ASN A 401 8.99 -6.57 -3.23
C ASN A 401 10.32 -6.01 -2.68
N ILE A 402 10.37 -4.76 -2.24
CA ILE A 402 11.58 -4.10 -1.75
C ILE A 402 11.39 -3.74 -0.28
N VAL A 403 11.96 -4.57 0.60
CA VAL A 403 11.96 -4.31 2.04
C VAL A 403 12.80 -3.07 2.38
N ASP A 404 13.99 -2.98 1.79
CA ASP A 404 14.91 -1.85 1.97
C ASP A 404 15.19 -1.16 0.64
N ALA A 405 14.45 -0.07 0.36
CA ALA A 405 14.66 0.68 -0.87
C ALA A 405 15.99 1.44 -0.90
N GLY A 406 16.51 1.89 0.25
CA GLY A 406 17.78 2.59 0.28
C GLY A 406 18.96 1.63 0.04
N GLY A 407 18.95 0.47 0.69
CA GLY A 407 19.89 -0.62 0.43
C GLY A 407 19.80 -1.12 -1.01
N LYS A 408 18.58 -1.38 -1.52
CA LYS A 408 18.38 -1.82 -2.90
C LYS A 408 18.89 -0.80 -3.91
N PHE A 409 18.63 0.49 -3.68
CA PHE A 409 19.14 1.56 -4.54
C PHE A 409 20.66 1.63 -4.52
N THR A 410 21.28 1.46 -3.34
CA THR A 410 22.74 1.42 -3.19
C THR A 410 23.35 0.26 -3.98
N THR A 411 22.77 -0.95 -3.89
CA THR A 411 23.20 -2.12 -4.69
C THR A 411 23.03 -1.87 -6.19
N SER A 412 21.90 -1.30 -6.60
CA SER A 412 21.67 -0.94 -8.00
C SER A 412 22.70 0.05 -8.50
N LEU A 413 23.03 1.09 -7.71
CA LEU A 413 24.02 2.09 -8.05
C LEU A 413 25.41 1.47 -8.23
N ALA A 414 25.84 0.62 -7.29
CA ALA A 414 27.12 -0.08 -7.38
C ALA A 414 27.23 -0.97 -8.63
N SER A 415 26.11 -1.59 -9.04
CA SER A 415 26.05 -2.46 -10.22
C SER A 415 26.17 -1.70 -11.54
N ILE A 416 25.76 -0.43 -11.57
CA ILE A 416 25.78 0.39 -12.79
C ILE A 416 26.94 1.39 -12.82
N SER A 417 27.69 1.58 -11.73
CA SER A 417 28.83 2.50 -11.62
C SER A 417 30.19 1.81 -11.80
N THR A 418 30.32 0.86 -12.73
CA THR A 418 31.48 -0.04 -12.85
C THR A 418 32.83 0.65 -13.08
N ASN A 419 32.83 1.92 -13.52
CA ASN A 419 34.04 2.70 -13.79
C ASN A 419 34.38 3.71 -12.66
N MET A 420 33.75 3.59 -11.48
CA MET A 420 33.93 4.50 -10.35
C MET A 420 34.40 3.73 -9.11
N THR A 421 35.25 4.35 -8.29
CA THR A 421 35.66 3.77 -7.00
C THR A 421 34.69 4.15 -5.89
N VAL A 422 34.70 3.40 -4.78
CA VAL A 422 33.88 3.75 -3.60
C VAL A 422 34.17 5.17 -3.09
N PRO A 423 35.43 5.64 -2.96
CA PRO A 423 35.72 7.03 -2.63
C PRO A 423 35.10 8.06 -3.58
N ASP A 424 35.07 7.78 -4.90
CA ASP A 424 34.45 8.68 -5.87
C ASP A 424 32.94 8.82 -5.63
N LEU A 425 32.28 7.69 -5.33
CA LEU A 425 30.87 7.65 -5.00
C LEU A 425 30.58 8.42 -3.70
N GLN A 426 31.35 8.18 -2.65
CA GLN A 426 31.18 8.87 -1.35
C GLN A 426 31.33 10.38 -1.46
N LYS A 427 32.29 10.86 -2.26
CA LYS A 427 32.48 12.29 -2.50
C LYS A 427 31.27 12.93 -3.20
N LYS A 428 30.61 12.20 -4.09
CA LYS A 428 29.43 12.67 -4.82
C LYS A 428 28.12 12.50 -4.06
N ILE A 429 28.11 11.64 -3.04
CA ILE A 429 26.93 11.35 -2.20
C ILE A 429 27.28 11.62 -0.73
N PRO A 430 27.38 12.91 -0.33
CA PRO A 430 27.78 13.27 1.04
C PRO A 430 26.72 12.92 2.09
N ASP A 431 25.47 12.73 1.69
CA ASP A 431 24.36 12.36 2.57
C ASP A 431 23.55 11.19 1.98
N PRO A 432 24.04 9.95 2.10
CA PRO A 432 23.31 8.77 1.63
C PRO A 432 21.99 8.58 2.37
N ALA A 433 21.93 8.89 3.67
CA ALA A 433 20.73 8.70 4.47
C ALA A 433 19.59 9.62 4.01
N GLY A 434 19.85 10.93 3.90
CA GLY A 434 18.86 11.90 3.41
C GLY A 434 18.55 11.80 1.90
N GLN A 435 19.39 11.10 1.12
CA GLN A 435 19.11 10.83 -0.29
C GLN A 435 18.31 9.54 -0.50
N PHE A 436 18.65 8.46 0.21
CA PHE A 436 18.08 7.12 -0.05
C PHE A 436 16.91 6.78 0.87
N TYR A 437 16.81 7.41 2.04
CA TYR A 437 15.77 7.14 3.04
C TYR A 437 14.89 8.37 3.34
N ARG A 438 14.90 9.38 2.46
CA ARG A 438 14.24 10.68 2.67
C ARG A 438 12.80 10.60 3.18
N PHE A 439 12.01 9.63 2.70
CA PHE A 439 10.59 9.48 3.05
C PHE A 439 10.29 8.22 3.86
N MET A 440 11.30 7.42 4.18
CA MET A 440 11.13 6.03 4.60
C MET A 440 12.15 5.60 5.65
N THR A 441 12.73 6.55 6.39
CA THR A 441 13.72 6.23 7.43
C THR A 441 13.10 5.36 8.53
N ALA A 442 11.85 5.65 8.92
CA ALA A 442 11.14 4.93 9.98
C ALA A 442 10.81 3.47 9.62
N VAL A 443 10.63 3.15 8.33
CA VAL A 443 10.37 1.78 7.84
C VAL A 443 11.63 1.08 7.30
N SER A 444 12.78 1.76 7.31
CA SER A 444 14.05 1.11 6.96
C SER A 444 14.37 -0.01 7.97
N PRO A 445 15.14 -1.04 7.58
CA PRO A 445 15.58 -2.08 8.54
C PRO A 445 16.31 -1.51 9.76
N PHE A 446 16.92 -0.33 9.62
CA PHE A 446 17.64 0.34 10.69
C PHE A 446 16.72 1.16 11.62
N LYS A 447 15.60 1.68 11.10
CA LYS A 447 14.56 2.53 11.73
C LYS A 447 15.04 3.87 12.33
N LYS A 448 16.22 3.89 12.94
CA LYS A 448 16.88 5.02 13.60
C LYS A 448 18.40 4.85 13.61
N LYS A 449 19.13 5.94 13.82
CA LYS A 449 20.57 5.86 14.08
C LYS A 449 20.79 5.24 15.45
N GLN A 450 21.59 4.18 15.52
CA GLN A 450 22.09 3.67 16.78
C GLN A 450 23.17 4.64 17.28
N ASN A 451 22.98 5.18 18.48
CA ASN A 451 24.05 5.91 19.14
C ASN A 451 25.03 4.86 19.64
N ASP A 452 26.30 5.01 19.28
CA ASP A 452 27.36 4.13 19.75
C ASP A 452 27.46 4.32 21.27
N THR A 453 26.87 3.41 22.05
CA THR A 453 26.94 3.43 23.52
C THR A 453 28.25 2.84 24.03
N GLY A 454 29.27 2.74 23.17
CA GLY A 454 30.49 2.00 23.43
C GLY A 454 30.26 0.53 23.11
N MET A 455 30.74 0.08 21.96
CA MET A 455 31.32 -1.26 21.92
C MET A 455 32.57 -1.22 22.81
N GLU A 456 32.42 -1.63 24.08
CA GLU A 456 33.56 -2.02 24.92
C GLU A 456 34.27 -3.26 24.36
#